data_AF-A0A496PYT6-F1
#
_entry.id   AF-A0A496PYT6-F1
#
_cell.length_a   1.000
_cell.length_b   1.000
_cell.length_c   1.000
_cell.angle_alpha   90.00
_cell.angle_beta   90.00
_cell.angle_gamma   90.00
#
_symmetry.space_group_name_H-M   'P 1'
#
loop_
_entity.id
_entity.type
_entity.pdbx_description
1 polymer ?
#
loop_
_entity_poly.entity_id
_entity_poly.type
_entity_poly.pdbx_seq_one_letter_code
_entity_poly.pdbx_strand_id
1 'polypeptide(L)'
;MAPPQIAGAVFIGSGTCTACHADQAQFFDSSSHALLQDEGDPAKFIGCESCHGPGSMHLASFGQVGAIVNPRRSPETCFQCHLDKHGEFHLPNTHPVLTGKVSCADCHDPHRGDAVIAGGTQLASANDTCLECHAAQQGPFVFEHEAVREGCVTCHSHHGSVNPKMLRAANHTLCLQCHFQEQTVDGRLKIGGREHTAYVSRGTCWTTGCHEATHGSQVDSTLRF
;
A
#
# COMPACT_ATOMS: atom_id res chain seq x y z
N MET A 1 -4.39 -16.38 16.71
CA MET A 1 -4.42 -14.89 16.71
C MET A 1 -5.55 -14.50 17.64
N ALA A 2 -5.32 -13.59 18.59
CA ALA A 2 -6.37 -13.15 19.50
C ALA A 2 -6.89 -11.78 19.03
N PRO A 3 -8.22 -11.58 18.92
CA PRO A 3 -8.78 -10.30 18.50
C PRO A 3 -8.45 -9.20 19.51
N PRO A 4 -8.63 -7.93 19.14
CA PRO A 4 -8.55 -6.82 20.09
C PRO A 4 -9.47 -7.06 21.30
N GLN A 5 -8.96 -6.74 22.50
CA GLN A 5 -9.68 -6.93 23.75
C GLN A 5 -10.16 -5.57 24.28
N ILE A 6 -11.41 -5.51 24.76
CA ILE A 6 -11.98 -4.35 25.45
C ILE A 6 -12.35 -4.80 26.86
N ALA A 7 -11.81 -4.14 27.88
CA ALA A 7 -12.00 -4.53 29.27
C ALA A 7 -13.49 -4.55 29.65
N GLY A 8 -13.98 -5.68 30.16
CA GLY A 8 -15.37 -5.86 30.56
C GLY A 8 -16.36 -6.10 29.41
N ALA A 9 -15.91 -6.12 28.16
CA ALA A 9 -16.74 -6.44 27.01
C ALA A 9 -16.70 -7.95 26.68
N VAL A 10 -17.80 -8.46 26.13
CA VAL A 10 -17.94 -9.84 25.66
C VAL A 10 -18.36 -9.86 24.19
N PHE A 11 -18.07 -10.96 23.51
CA PHE A 11 -18.46 -11.18 22.13
C PHE A 11 -19.98 -11.33 22.01
N ILE A 12 -20.58 -10.66 21.04
CA ILE A 12 -22.04 -10.63 20.79
C ILE A 12 -22.41 -11.19 19.41
N GLY A 13 -21.43 -11.58 18.60
CA GLY A 13 -21.61 -12.21 17.30
C GLY A 13 -22.02 -11.23 16.19
N SER A 14 -21.62 -11.54 14.96
CA SER A 14 -21.85 -10.68 13.77
C SER A 14 -23.32 -10.36 13.52
N GLY A 15 -24.24 -11.30 13.79
CA GLY A 15 -25.68 -11.07 13.57
C GLY A 15 -26.24 -9.90 14.38
N THR A 16 -25.69 -9.62 15.56
CA THR A 16 -26.08 -8.44 16.35
C THR A 16 -25.59 -7.15 15.68
N CYS A 17 -24.40 -7.19 15.07
CA CYS A 17 -23.83 -6.06 14.34
C CYS A 17 -24.66 -5.73 13.09
N THR A 18 -25.01 -6.75 12.29
CA THR A 18 -25.73 -6.56 11.01
C THR A 18 -27.17 -6.09 11.19
N ALA A 19 -27.79 -6.32 12.35
CA ALA A 19 -29.10 -5.78 12.68
C ALA A 19 -29.14 -4.24 12.71
N CYS A 20 -28.03 -3.58 13.02
CA CYS A 20 -27.89 -2.12 13.03
C CYS A 20 -27.01 -1.58 11.89
N HIS A 21 -26.00 -2.34 11.45
CA HIS A 21 -25.02 -1.96 10.44
C HIS A 21 -25.24 -2.70 9.11
N ALA A 22 -26.48 -2.73 8.64
CA ALA A 22 -26.86 -3.44 7.41
C ALA A 22 -26.08 -2.93 6.19
N ASP A 23 -25.89 -1.62 6.04
CA ASP A 23 -25.17 -1.03 4.91
C ASP A 23 -23.69 -1.44 4.86
N GLN A 24 -23.06 -1.56 6.04
CA GLN A 24 -21.65 -1.98 6.15
C GLN A 24 -21.51 -3.49 5.92
N ALA A 25 -22.51 -4.26 6.34
CA ALA A 25 -22.55 -5.70 6.12
C ALA A 25 -22.87 -6.06 4.67
N GLN A 26 -23.65 -5.24 3.96
CA GLN A 26 -24.15 -5.52 2.61
C GLN A 26 -23.06 -5.91 1.62
N PHE A 27 -21.90 -5.25 1.70
CA PHE A 27 -20.78 -5.49 0.77
C PHE A 27 -19.65 -6.30 1.40
N PHE A 28 -19.75 -6.66 2.68
CA PHE A 28 -18.66 -7.30 3.40
C PHE A 28 -18.31 -8.66 2.79
N ASP A 29 -19.30 -9.40 2.30
CA ASP A 29 -19.11 -10.71 1.64
C ASP A 29 -18.24 -10.62 0.38
N SER A 30 -18.13 -9.42 -0.22
CA SER A 30 -17.25 -9.16 -1.37
C SER A 30 -15.82 -8.83 -0.99
N SER A 31 -15.54 -8.64 0.31
CA SER A 31 -14.20 -8.30 0.78
C SER A 31 -13.31 -9.55 0.83
N SER A 32 -12.00 -9.39 0.61
CA SER A 32 -11.06 -10.49 0.87
C SER A 32 -11.09 -10.98 2.33
N HIS A 33 -11.57 -10.13 3.26
CA HIS A 33 -11.70 -10.45 4.68
C HIS A 33 -13.04 -11.14 5.02
N ALA A 34 -13.95 -11.32 4.05
CA ALA A 34 -15.17 -12.12 4.20
C ALA A 34 -14.86 -13.58 4.57
N LEU A 35 -13.73 -14.10 4.09
CA LEU A 35 -13.24 -15.43 4.45
C LEU A 35 -13.01 -15.59 5.97
N LEU A 36 -12.94 -14.49 6.71
CA LEU A 36 -12.87 -14.48 8.16
C LEU A 36 -14.26 -14.60 8.84
N GLN A 37 -15.33 -14.92 8.11
CA GLN A 37 -16.68 -15.09 8.64
C GLN A 37 -17.17 -16.54 8.73
N ASP A 38 -16.34 -17.55 8.41
CA ASP A 38 -16.79 -18.95 8.32
C ASP A 38 -17.52 -19.43 9.59
N GLU A 39 -18.80 -19.80 9.41
CA GLU A 39 -19.78 -20.12 10.46
C GLU A 39 -19.60 -21.53 11.06
N GLY A 40 -18.67 -22.33 10.52
CA GLY A 40 -18.53 -23.76 10.85
C GLY A 40 -17.88 -24.08 12.20
N ASP A 41 -17.17 -23.14 12.83
CA ASP A 41 -16.47 -23.36 14.10
C ASP A 41 -16.46 -22.09 14.98
N PRO A 42 -17.37 -21.99 15.99
CA PRO A 42 -17.43 -20.88 16.95
C PRO A 42 -16.15 -20.67 17.77
N ALA A 43 -15.27 -21.68 17.84
CA ALA A 43 -13.98 -21.56 18.51
C ALA A 43 -12.87 -21.00 17.60
N LYS A 44 -13.13 -20.83 16.30
CA LYS A 44 -12.14 -20.37 15.30
C LYS A 44 -12.47 -19.03 14.64
N PHE A 45 -13.70 -18.54 14.67
CA PHE A 45 -14.03 -17.30 13.96
C PHE A 45 -15.00 -16.37 14.68
N ILE A 46 -14.63 -15.09 14.70
CA ILE A 46 -15.23 -14.03 15.53
C ILE A 46 -15.83 -12.93 14.63
N GLY A 47 -15.97 -13.19 13.32
CA GLY A 47 -16.59 -12.31 12.34
C GLY A 47 -16.15 -10.85 12.44
N CYS A 48 -17.09 -9.91 12.55
CA CYS A 48 -16.82 -8.47 12.71
C CYS A 48 -15.90 -8.18 13.91
N GLU A 49 -16.08 -8.94 14.99
CA GLU A 49 -15.36 -8.78 16.26
C GLU A 49 -13.90 -9.27 16.17
N SER A 50 -13.51 -9.92 15.06
CA SER A 50 -12.10 -10.24 14.76
C SER A 50 -11.24 -8.99 14.62
N CYS A 51 -11.80 -7.91 14.05
CA CYS A 51 -11.13 -6.62 13.90
C CYS A 51 -11.66 -5.57 14.88
N HIS A 52 -12.96 -5.63 15.22
CA HIS A 52 -13.60 -4.64 16.08
C HIS A 52 -13.52 -4.96 17.58
N GLY A 53 -13.09 -6.17 17.93
CA GLY A 53 -13.13 -6.68 19.31
C GLY A 53 -14.56 -6.93 19.79
N PRO A 54 -14.73 -7.35 21.05
CA PRO A 54 -16.04 -7.68 21.64
C PRO A 54 -16.98 -6.47 21.69
N GLY A 55 -18.17 -6.60 21.12
CA GLY A 55 -19.11 -5.50 20.89
C GLY A 55 -20.11 -5.19 22.02
N SER A 56 -20.15 -5.98 23.12
CA SER A 56 -21.21 -5.84 24.14
C SER A 56 -21.31 -4.45 24.77
N MET A 57 -20.17 -3.78 24.98
CA MET A 57 -20.16 -2.42 25.56
C MET A 57 -20.65 -1.38 24.56
N HIS A 58 -20.34 -1.54 23.28
CA HIS A 58 -20.89 -0.70 22.22
C HIS A 58 -22.40 -0.84 22.11
N LEU A 59 -22.92 -2.07 22.22
CA LEU A 59 -24.35 -2.33 22.27
C LEU A 59 -25.00 -1.71 23.51
N ALA A 60 -24.45 -1.94 24.71
CA ALA A 60 -25.00 -1.45 25.98
C ALA A 60 -24.99 0.08 26.08
N SER A 61 -24.08 0.75 25.37
CA SER A 61 -23.95 2.21 25.34
C SER A 61 -24.68 2.86 24.16
N PHE A 62 -25.56 2.13 23.47
CA PHE A 62 -26.32 2.63 22.31
C PHE A 62 -25.43 3.21 21.21
N GLY A 63 -24.32 2.53 20.91
CA GLY A 63 -23.44 2.90 19.82
C GLY A 63 -22.40 3.96 20.17
N GLN A 64 -22.07 4.14 21.45
CA GLN A 64 -21.10 5.15 21.88
C GLN A 64 -19.75 5.01 21.14
N VAL A 65 -19.23 6.14 20.66
CA VAL A 65 -17.90 6.22 20.03
C VAL A 65 -16.83 5.83 21.04
N GLY A 66 -15.94 4.93 20.64
CA GLY A 66 -14.85 4.43 21.48
C GLY A 66 -15.22 3.24 22.37
N ALA A 67 -16.48 2.81 22.38
CA ALA A 67 -16.91 1.57 23.03
C ALA A 67 -16.65 0.30 22.18
N ILE A 68 -16.09 0.48 20.97
CA ILE A 68 -15.66 -0.55 20.03
C ILE A 68 -14.34 -0.14 19.38
N VAL A 69 -13.52 -1.12 18.96
CA VAL A 69 -12.28 -0.80 18.23
C VAL A 69 -12.62 -0.29 16.84
N ASN A 70 -11.95 0.79 16.42
CA ASN A 70 -11.99 1.26 15.04
C ASN A 70 -10.63 0.99 14.39
N PRO A 71 -10.50 -0.02 13.51
CA PRO A 71 -9.24 -0.38 12.87
C PRO A 71 -8.59 0.79 12.11
N ARG A 72 -9.37 1.76 11.62
CA ARG A 72 -8.82 2.95 10.94
C ARG A 72 -7.94 3.79 11.86
N ARG A 73 -8.16 3.74 13.18
CA ARG A 73 -7.41 4.54 14.17
C ARG A 73 -6.19 3.84 14.76
N SER A 74 -6.03 2.54 14.50
CA SER A 74 -4.99 1.72 15.13
C SER A 74 -4.48 0.67 14.14
N PRO A 75 -3.27 0.85 13.59
CA PRO A 75 -2.68 -0.14 12.69
C PRO A 75 -2.36 -1.46 13.40
N GLU A 76 -2.28 -1.47 14.73
CA GLU A 76 -2.03 -2.66 15.55
C GLU A 76 -3.09 -3.75 15.30
N THR A 77 -4.35 -3.35 15.04
CA THR A 77 -5.42 -4.29 14.71
C THR A 77 -5.08 -5.11 13.46
N CYS A 78 -4.48 -4.46 12.45
CA CYS A 78 -4.06 -5.10 11.21
C CYS A 78 -2.80 -5.95 11.43
N PHE A 79 -1.84 -5.44 12.20
CA PHE A 79 -0.55 -6.09 12.46
C PHE A 79 -0.65 -7.38 13.28
N GLN A 80 -1.76 -7.62 13.99
CA GLN A 80 -2.00 -8.89 14.66
C GLN A 80 -1.96 -10.10 13.69
N CYS A 81 -2.32 -9.87 12.42
CA CYS A 81 -2.31 -10.89 11.37
C CYS A 81 -1.27 -10.56 10.27
N HIS A 82 -1.18 -9.31 9.83
CA HIS A 82 -0.28 -8.85 8.77
C HIS A 82 1.11 -8.49 9.31
N LEU A 83 1.80 -9.49 9.86
CA LEU A 83 3.11 -9.34 10.47
C LEU A 83 4.21 -8.96 9.47
N ASP A 84 4.07 -9.37 8.21
CA ASP A 84 4.95 -8.95 7.12
C ASP A 84 4.85 -7.43 6.91
N LYS A 85 3.63 -6.90 6.88
CA LYS A 85 3.38 -5.46 6.73
C LYS A 85 3.84 -4.68 7.95
N HIS A 86 3.66 -5.25 9.14
CA HIS A 86 4.26 -4.70 10.36
C HIS A 86 5.77 -4.53 10.22
N GLY A 87 6.47 -5.54 9.69
CA GLY A 87 7.90 -5.46 9.38
C GLY A 87 8.25 -4.41 8.32
N GLU A 88 7.51 -4.37 7.21
CA GLU A 88 7.72 -3.40 6.13
C GLU A 88 7.60 -1.95 6.63
N PHE A 89 6.60 -1.64 7.45
CA PHE A 89 6.40 -0.30 8.02
C PHE A 89 7.47 0.12 9.05
N HIS A 90 8.31 -0.81 9.51
CA HIS A 90 9.48 -0.52 10.35
C HIS A 90 10.76 -0.29 9.54
N LEU A 91 10.71 -0.36 8.21
CA LEU A 91 11.84 0.00 7.36
C LEU A 91 12.09 1.52 7.35
N PRO A 92 13.29 1.98 6.96
CA PRO A 92 13.65 3.40 7.05
C PRO A 92 12.82 4.35 6.17
N ASN A 93 12.26 3.86 5.05
CA ASN A 93 11.45 4.66 4.14
C ASN A 93 10.08 4.02 4.02
N THR A 94 9.06 4.64 4.59
CA THR A 94 7.71 4.09 4.70
C THR A 94 6.67 5.21 4.60
N HIS A 95 5.44 4.87 4.22
CA HIS A 95 4.32 5.76 4.48
C HIS A 95 4.10 5.89 6.00
N PRO A 96 3.62 7.06 6.48
CA PRO A 96 3.66 7.42 7.89
C PRO A 96 2.56 6.76 8.76
N VAL A 97 2.31 5.46 8.56
CA VAL A 97 1.29 4.66 9.26
C VAL A 97 1.58 4.54 10.75
N LEU A 98 2.84 4.27 11.12
CA LEU A 98 3.24 4.17 12.54
C LEU A 98 3.12 5.51 13.30
N THR A 99 3.08 6.63 12.58
CA THR A 99 2.87 7.96 13.19
C THR A 99 1.40 8.40 13.16
N GLY A 100 0.50 7.56 12.63
CA GLY A 100 -0.93 7.82 12.55
C GLY A 100 -1.36 8.89 11.54
N LYS A 101 -0.46 9.34 10.64
CA LYS A 101 -0.79 10.33 9.60
C LYS A 101 -1.51 9.72 8.41
N VAL A 102 -1.35 8.40 8.22
CA VAL A 102 -2.04 7.57 7.21
C VAL A 102 -2.48 6.29 7.92
N SER A 103 -3.60 5.73 7.53
CA SER A 103 -4.15 4.47 8.01
C SER A 103 -4.08 3.40 6.92
N CYS A 104 -4.06 2.13 7.30
CA CYS A 104 -4.26 1.02 6.37
C CYS A 104 -5.55 1.22 5.55
N ALA A 105 -6.59 1.75 6.20
CA ALA A 105 -7.91 1.98 5.61
C ALA A 105 -8.02 3.21 4.72
N ASP A 106 -6.94 4.00 4.58
CA ASP A 106 -6.89 5.06 3.58
C ASP A 106 -6.58 4.50 2.19
N CYS A 107 -5.99 3.29 2.10
CA CYS A 107 -5.67 2.61 0.84
C CYS A 107 -6.45 1.31 0.63
N HIS A 108 -6.73 0.55 1.69
CA HIS A 108 -7.41 -0.74 1.61
C HIS A 108 -8.76 -0.68 2.35
N ASP A 109 -9.87 -0.98 1.69
CA ASP A 109 -11.16 -1.07 2.36
C ASP A 109 -11.37 -2.48 2.93
N PRO A 110 -11.39 -2.67 4.26
CA PRO A 110 -11.61 -3.99 4.86
C PRO A 110 -13.06 -4.47 4.73
N HIS A 111 -14.00 -3.61 4.34
CA HIS A 111 -15.42 -3.94 4.20
C HIS A 111 -15.86 -4.25 2.76
N ARG A 112 -14.99 -4.07 1.75
CA ARG A 112 -15.34 -4.40 0.36
C ARG A 112 -14.11 -4.65 -0.51
N GLY A 113 -14.29 -5.48 -1.53
CA GLY A 113 -13.30 -5.68 -2.60
C GLY A 113 -12.01 -6.38 -2.17
N ASP A 114 -11.07 -6.44 -3.11
CA ASP A 114 -9.82 -7.16 -2.92
C ASP A 114 -8.78 -6.31 -2.17
N ALA A 115 -8.22 -6.87 -1.09
CA ALA A 115 -7.11 -6.25 -0.38
C ALA A 115 -5.78 -6.37 -1.15
N VAL A 116 -5.65 -7.38 -2.02
CA VAL A 116 -4.47 -7.59 -2.86
C VAL A 116 -4.72 -6.99 -4.24
N ILE A 117 -4.03 -5.91 -4.54
CA ILE A 117 -4.08 -5.26 -5.85
C ILE A 117 -3.29 -6.12 -6.84
N ALA A 118 -3.98 -6.90 -7.67
CA ALA A 118 -3.34 -7.73 -8.68
C ALA A 118 -4.02 -7.55 -10.05
N GLY A 119 -3.44 -6.68 -10.88
CA GLY A 119 -3.65 -6.62 -12.33
C GLY A 119 -4.75 -5.68 -12.84
N GLY A 120 -4.60 -5.30 -14.12
CA GLY A 120 -5.64 -4.65 -14.93
C GLY A 120 -6.26 -3.38 -14.33
N THR A 121 -7.59 -3.32 -14.30
CA THR A 121 -8.36 -2.15 -13.81
C THR A 121 -8.18 -1.88 -12.32
N GLN A 122 -7.85 -2.90 -11.51
CA GLN A 122 -7.53 -2.72 -10.09
C GLN A 122 -6.22 -1.93 -9.90
N LEU A 123 -5.29 -2.05 -10.85
CA LEU A 123 -4.04 -1.29 -10.88
C LEU A 123 -4.26 0.17 -11.28
N ALA A 124 -5.20 0.43 -12.20
CA ALA A 124 -5.60 1.79 -12.57
C ALA A 124 -6.30 2.51 -11.40
N SER A 125 -7.23 1.84 -10.71
CA SER A 125 -7.83 2.39 -9.49
C SER A 125 -6.82 2.57 -8.35
N ALA A 126 -5.77 1.74 -8.30
CA ALA A 126 -4.70 1.87 -7.30
C ALA A 126 -3.83 3.11 -7.53
N ASN A 127 -3.60 3.49 -8.79
CA ASN A 127 -2.90 4.75 -9.10
C ASN A 127 -3.71 5.95 -8.61
N ASP A 128 -5.02 5.95 -8.82
CA ASP A 128 -5.87 7.06 -8.37
C ASP A 128 -5.76 7.30 -6.86
N THR A 129 -5.77 6.22 -6.06
CA THR A 129 -5.55 6.31 -4.59
C THR A 129 -4.21 6.96 -4.24
N CYS A 130 -3.13 6.64 -4.97
CA CYS A 130 -1.84 7.29 -4.76
C CYS A 130 -1.93 8.81 -5.04
N LEU A 131 -2.64 9.18 -6.10
CA LEU A 131 -2.72 10.54 -6.61
C LEU A 131 -3.62 11.47 -5.80
N GLU A 132 -4.49 10.94 -4.93
CA GLU A 132 -5.24 11.73 -3.95
C GLU A 132 -4.31 12.59 -3.06
N CYS A 133 -3.13 12.04 -2.73
CA CYS A 133 -2.09 12.76 -1.99
C CYS A 133 -0.90 13.18 -2.88
N HIS A 134 -0.56 12.37 -3.90
CA HIS A 134 0.61 12.59 -4.76
C HIS A 134 0.28 13.25 -6.10
N ALA A 135 -0.63 14.23 -6.11
CA ALA A 135 -1.10 14.91 -7.33
C ALA A 135 0.02 15.45 -8.24
N ALA A 136 1.15 15.88 -7.67
CA ALA A 136 2.30 16.35 -8.45
C ALA A 136 2.91 15.29 -9.39
N GLN A 137 2.64 13.99 -9.15
CA GLN A 137 3.14 12.89 -9.98
C GLN A 137 2.17 12.50 -11.11
N GLN A 138 0.97 13.05 -11.14
CA GLN A 138 -0.07 12.74 -12.14
C GLN A 138 0.22 13.35 -13.52
N GLY A 139 0.99 14.44 -13.57
CA GLY A 139 1.12 15.25 -14.77
C GLY A 139 -0.05 16.24 -14.97
N PRO A 140 -0.32 16.71 -16.20
CA PRO A 140 0.21 16.21 -17.46
C PRO A 140 1.68 16.57 -17.68
N PHE A 141 2.45 15.66 -18.26
CA PHE A 141 3.84 15.88 -18.69
C PHE A 141 3.94 15.87 -20.22
N VAL A 142 4.77 16.74 -20.80
CA VAL A 142 5.08 16.71 -22.25
C VAL A 142 5.75 15.38 -22.62
N PHE A 143 6.65 14.90 -21.76
CA PHE A 143 7.34 13.62 -21.89
C PHE A 143 7.03 12.77 -20.66
N GLU A 144 5.91 12.05 -20.68
CA GLU A 144 5.49 11.12 -19.63
C GLU A 144 6.40 9.88 -19.58
N HIS A 145 6.78 9.42 -18.38
CA HIS A 145 7.43 8.11 -18.27
C HIS A 145 6.34 7.03 -18.40
N GLU A 146 6.45 6.22 -19.45
CA GLU A 146 5.44 5.25 -19.86
C GLU A 146 5.13 4.22 -18.75
N ALA A 147 6.12 3.85 -17.93
CA ALA A 147 5.97 2.95 -16.79
C ALA A 147 5.04 3.48 -15.69
N VAL A 148 4.78 4.79 -15.61
CA VAL A 148 3.79 5.34 -14.66
C VAL A 148 2.38 4.82 -14.97
N ARG A 149 2.09 4.56 -16.25
CA ARG A 149 0.82 3.94 -16.68
C ARG A 149 0.70 2.49 -16.25
N GLU A 150 1.83 1.82 -16.04
CA GLU A 150 1.89 0.46 -15.48
C GLU A 150 1.69 0.44 -13.96
N GLY A 151 1.76 1.58 -13.30
CA GLY A 151 1.40 1.75 -11.90
C GLY A 151 2.55 2.18 -10.99
N CYS A 152 2.23 2.94 -9.93
CA CYS A 152 3.24 3.43 -8.99
C CYS A 152 4.04 2.29 -8.33
N VAL A 153 3.40 1.14 -8.11
CA VAL A 153 4.01 -0.04 -7.48
C VAL A 153 4.99 -0.79 -8.38
N THR A 154 5.07 -0.42 -9.67
CA THR A 154 6.14 -0.88 -10.56
C THR A 154 7.51 -0.41 -10.06
N CYS A 155 7.58 0.75 -9.41
CA CYS A 155 8.82 1.28 -8.85
C CYS A 155 8.82 1.29 -7.31
N HIS A 156 7.66 1.47 -6.68
CA HIS A 156 7.55 1.74 -5.25
C HIS A 156 6.98 0.57 -4.42
N SER A 157 7.59 0.33 -3.26
CA SER A 157 7.06 -0.48 -2.17
C SER A 157 6.37 0.43 -1.15
N HIS A 158 5.06 0.61 -1.31
CA HIS A 158 4.25 1.61 -0.60
C HIS A 158 4.09 1.36 0.92
N HIS A 159 4.33 0.14 1.39
CA HIS A 159 4.37 -0.16 2.82
C HIS A 159 5.75 0.12 3.44
N GLY A 160 6.83 -0.09 2.68
CA GLY A 160 8.16 0.21 3.16
C GLY A 160 9.30 -0.32 2.28
N SER A 161 10.44 0.36 2.34
CA SER A 161 11.69 -0.08 1.72
C SER A 161 12.92 0.43 2.45
N VAL A 162 14.01 -0.32 2.32
CA VAL A 162 15.36 0.14 2.69
C VAL A 162 15.88 1.21 1.72
N ASN A 163 15.32 1.29 0.50
CA ASN A 163 15.74 2.25 -0.50
C ASN A 163 15.01 3.60 -0.33
N PRO A 164 15.71 4.74 -0.53
CA PRO A 164 15.09 6.06 -0.54
C PRO A 164 13.88 6.13 -1.48
N LYS A 165 12.91 7.00 -1.16
CA LYS A 165 11.66 7.15 -1.93
C LYS A 165 10.88 5.84 -2.06
N MET A 166 11.09 4.90 -1.14
CA MET A 166 10.37 3.63 -1.08
C MET A 166 10.56 2.78 -2.34
N LEU A 167 11.71 2.86 -3.02
CA LEU A 167 11.93 2.09 -4.24
C LEU A 167 12.04 0.58 -3.96
N ARG A 168 11.47 -0.26 -4.82
CA ARG A 168 11.52 -1.73 -4.68
C ARG A 168 12.92 -2.33 -4.85
N ALA A 169 13.83 -1.57 -5.46
CA ALA A 169 15.23 -1.93 -5.63
C ALA A 169 16.12 -0.68 -5.53
N ALA A 170 17.43 -0.88 -5.37
CA ALA A 170 18.39 0.22 -5.42
C ALA A 170 18.28 0.94 -6.78
N ASN A 171 18.40 2.26 -6.78
CA ASN A 171 18.03 3.10 -7.92
C ASN A 171 18.64 2.64 -9.26
N HIS A 172 19.96 2.40 -9.31
CA HIS A 172 20.61 1.95 -10.55
C HIS A 172 20.05 0.61 -11.08
N THR A 173 19.79 -0.33 -10.19
CA THR A 173 19.30 -1.67 -10.52
C THR A 173 17.85 -1.59 -10.95
N LEU A 174 17.06 -0.72 -10.33
CA LEU A 174 15.66 -0.52 -10.70
C LEU A 174 15.53 -0.02 -12.14
N CYS A 175 16.24 1.05 -12.51
CA CYS A 175 16.19 1.60 -13.87
C CYS A 175 16.66 0.57 -14.91
N LEU A 176 17.74 -0.16 -14.59
CA LEU A 176 18.31 -1.19 -15.48
C LEU A 176 17.43 -2.43 -15.64
N GLN A 177 16.33 -2.60 -14.88
CA GLN A 177 15.36 -3.65 -15.15
C GLN A 177 14.65 -3.47 -16.51
N CYS A 178 14.53 -2.22 -16.97
CA CYS A 178 13.89 -1.87 -18.24
C CYS A 178 14.84 -1.15 -19.21
N HIS A 179 15.75 -0.32 -18.69
CA HIS A 179 16.69 0.49 -19.48
C HIS A 179 18.07 -0.17 -19.66
N PHE A 180 18.11 -1.48 -19.88
CA PHE A 180 19.35 -2.18 -20.22
C PHE A 180 19.53 -2.28 -21.73
N GLN A 181 20.71 -1.90 -22.24
CA GLN A 181 21.01 -1.98 -23.67
C GLN A 181 22.23 -2.83 -23.98
N GLU A 182 23.42 -2.50 -23.47
CA GLU A 182 24.59 -3.35 -23.76
C GLU A 182 25.80 -3.01 -22.88
N GLN A 183 26.55 -4.05 -22.47
CA GLN A 183 27.96 -3.92 -22.12
C GLN A 183 28.78 -4.22 -23.38
N THR A 184 29.54 -3.25 -23.86
CA THR A 184 30.38 -3.45 -25.05
C THR A 184 31.63 -4.24 -24.70
N VAL A 185 32.24 -4.89 -25.69
CA VAL A 185 33.40 -5.79 -25.53
C VAL A 185 34.62 -5.10 -24.89
N ASP A 186 34.70 -3.77 -24.97
CA ASP A 186 35.74 -2.92 -24.36
C ASP A 186 35.42 -2.47 -22.92
N GLY A 187 34.37 -3.02 -22.30
CA GLY A 187 33.99 -2.72 -20.92
C GLY A 187 33.24 -1.41 -20.74
N ARG A 188 32.79 -0.76 -21.83
CA ARG A 188 31.98 0.45 -21.76
C ARG A 188 30.50 0.12 -21.64
N LEU A 189 29.83 0.78 -20.72
CA LEU A 189 28.38 0.69 -20.56
C LEU A 189 27.70 1.70 -21.48
N LYS A 190 26.80 1.26 -22.36
CA LYS A 190 25.97 2.16 -23.17
C LYS A 190 24.50 2.02 -22.79
N ILE A 191 23.86 3.15 -22.47
CA ILE A 191 22.43 3.28 -22.15
C ILE A 191 21.88 4.44 -22.99
N GLY A 192 20.75 4.26 -23.66
CA GLY A 192 20.16 5.21 -24.59
C GLY A 192 21.10 5.60 -25.75
N GLY A 193 22.01 4.71 -26.16
CA GLY A 193 23.04 5.01 -27.16
C GLY A 193 24.16 5.94 -26.69
N ARG A 194 24.16 6.36 -25.42
CA ARG A 194 25.20 7.21 -24.80
C ARG A 194 26.07 6.38 -23.87
N GLU A 195 27.35 6.75 -23.76
CA GLU A 195 28.32 6.11 -22.88
C GLU A 195 28.05 6.51 -21.41
N HIS A 196 27.94 5.53 -20.51
CA HIS A 196 27.48 5.69 -19.13
C HIS A 196 28.48 5.24 -18.06
N THR A 197 29.60 4.60 -18.42
CA THR A 197 30.57 3.99 -17.48
C THR A 197 31.08 5.00 -16.44
N ALA A 198 31.44 6.21 -16.89
CA ALA A 198 31.90 7.27 -16.00
C ALA A 198 30.78 7.90 -15.16
N TYR A 199 29.52 7.82 -15.60
CA TYR A 199 28.37 8.40 -14.89
C TYR A 199 27.86 7.45 -13.80
N VAL A 200 27.67 6.16 -14.10
CA VAL A 200 27.18 5.17 -13.14
C VAL A 200 28.16 4.88 -12.00
N SER A 201 29.44 5.19 -12.20
CA SER A 201 30.48 5.12 -11.15
C SER A 201 30.45 6.33 -10.21
N ARG A 202 29.82 7.44 -10.60
CA ARG A 202 29.71 8.67 -9.77
C ARG A 202 28.44 8.70 -8.91
N GLY A 203 27.46 7.85 -9.22
CA GLY A 203 26.22 7.75 -8.47
C GLY A 203 25.12 7.10 -9.28
N THR A 204 23.89 7.20 -8.78
CA THR A 204 22.71 6.60 -9.40
C THR A 204 22.13 7.49 -10.50
N CYS A 205 21.20 6.95 -11.30
CA CYS A 205 20.64 7.64 -12.47
C CYS A 205 20.03 9.00 -12.09
N TRP A 206 19.24 9.05 -11.01
CA TRP A 206 18.65 10.31 -10.55
C TRP A 206 19.55 11.10 -9.59
N THR A 207 20.32 10.47 -8.70
CA THR A 207 21.14 11.20 -7.70
C THR A 207 22.32 11.96 -8.31
N THR A 208 22.72 11.61 -9.52
CA THR A 208 23.75 12.34 -10.28
C THR A 208 23.20 13.57 -11.00
N GLY A 209 21.89 13.78 -10.94
CA GLY A 209 21.19 14.94 -11.48
C GLY A 209 20.90 14.89 -12.99
N CYS A 210 21.05 13.73 -13.63
CA CYS A 210 20.77 13.58 -15.06
C CYS A 210 19.32 13.13 -15.33
N HIS A 211 18.74 12.36 -14.42
CA HIS A 211 17.42 11.73 -14.57
C HIS A 211 16.49 12.14 -13.43
N GLU A 212 16.24 13.44 -13.28
CA GLU A 212 15.58 14.01 -12.11
C GLU A 212 14.04 14.02 -12.21
N ALA A 213 13.47 13.67 -13.37
CA ALA A 213 12.05 13.80 -13.67
C ALA A 213 11.42 12.44 -14.04
N THR A 214 11.69 11.40 -13.23
CA THR A 214 11.35 9.99 -13.51
C THR A 214 9.85 9.69 -13.64
N HIS A 215 8.95 10.57 -13.18
CA HIS A 215 7.51 10.41 -13.43
C HIS A 215 7.06 11.09 -14.74
N GLY A 216 7.86 12.02 -15.24
CA GLY A 216 7.64 12.73 -16.48
C GLY A 216 8.29 14.12 -16.47
N SER A 217 8.61 14.62 -17.66
CA SER A 217 9.37 15.85 -17.88
C SER A 217 8.60 16.81 -18.77
N GLN A 218 8.73 18.11 -18.50
CA GLN A 218 8.16 19.16 -19.32
C GLN A 218 9.16 19.72 -20.35
N VAL A 219 10.45 19.40 -20.21
CA VAL A 219 11.53 20.13 -20.90
C VAL A 219 12.40 19.24 -21.77
N ASP A 220 12.69 18.02 -21.32
CA ASP A 220 13.49 17.06 -22.08
C ASP A 220 13.06 15.62 -21.78
N SER A 221 12.88 14.87 -22.86
CA SER A 221 12.58 13.45 -22.86
C SER A 221 13.57 12.60 -22.04
N THR A 222 14.86 12.97 -21.96
CA THR A 222 15.88 12.16 -21.29
C THR A 222 15.74 12.16 -19.77
N LEU A 223 15.18 13.23 -19.18
CA LEU A 223 15.07 13.37 -17.73
C LEU A 223 14.14 12.34 -17.08
N ARG A 224 13.30 11.69 -17.88
CA ARG A 224 12.30 10.71 -17.42
C ARG A 224 12.82 9.28 -17.33
N PHE A 225 13.92 8.96 -18.00
CA PHE A 225 14.52 7.62 -17.99
C PHE A 225 15.43 7.38 -16.81
#